data_AF-A0A1M3DVG2-F1
#
_entry.id   AF-A0A1M3DVG2-F1
#
_cell.length_a   1.000
_cell.length_b   1.000
_cell.length_c   1.000
_cell.angle_alpha   90.00
_cell.angle_beta   90.00
_cell.angle_gamma   90.00
#
_symmetry.space_group_name_H-M   'P 1'
#
loop_
_entity.id
_entity.type
_entity.pdbx_description
1 polymer ?
#
loop_
_entity_poly.entity_id
_entity_poly.type
_entity_poly.pdbx_seq_one_letter_code
_entity_poly.pdbx_strand_id
1 'polypeptide(L)'
;MRAFKLWLLAVFLLTVVNIVNRVLYKYKIKHLTKAERRKKMQEYDRQEAMALDGFANRNYRTFWNSYLIKETGYKFGVEGEMISSALGKNEVDKTLSEKGKGKLSSWFYGVRLVKILDRLDKDHCINSIDLTKGEWVPKKTEL
;
A
#
# COMPACT_ATOMS: atom_id res chain seq x y z
N MET A 1 -11.00 4.91 27.14
CA MET A 1 -11.16 6.31 26.62
C MET A 1 -9.84 7.05 26.41
N ARG A 2 -8.86 7.01 27.33
CA ARG A 2 -7.56 7.72 27.16
C ARG A 2 -6.77 7.26 25.92
N ALA A 3 -6.59 5.94 25.74
CA ALA A 3 -5.86 5.37 24.60
C ALA A 3 -6.49 5.73 23.24
N PHE A 4 -7.81 5.68 23.13
CA PHE A 4 -8.53 6.07 21.91
C PHE A 4 -8.32 7.56 21.57
N LYS A 5 -8.36 8.46 22.57
CA LYS A 5 -8.06 9.89 22.37
C LYS A 5 -6.60 10.11 21.92
N LEU A 6 -5.65 9.38 22.50
CA LEU A 6 -4.25 9.42 22.08
C LEU A 6 -4.07 8.93 20.65
N TRP A 7 -4.77 7.87 20.25
CA TRP A 7 -4.76 7.38 18.88
C TRP A 7 -5.31 8.41 17.89
N LEU A 8 -6.44 9.07 18.21
CA LEU A 8 -6.99 10.15 17.38
C LEU A 8 -5.99 11.32 17.25
N LEU A 9 -5.36 11.72 18.35
CA LEU A 9 -4.33 12.75 18.34
C LEU A 9 -3.13 12.33 17.47
N ALA A 10 -2.69 11.08 17.54
CA ALA A 10 -1.59 10.57 16.72
C ALA A 10 -1.92 10.60 15.22
N VAL A 11 -3.12 10.19 14.82
CA VAL A 11 -3.58 10.27 13.41
C VAL A 11 -3.62 11.73 12.93
N PHE A 12 -4.14 12.63 13.77
CA PHE A 12 -4.17 14.06 13.47
C PHE A 12 -2.76 14.63 13.30
N LEU A 13 -1.86 14.36 14.26
CA LEU A 13 -0.47 14.82 14.21
C LEU A 13 0.26 14.27 12.98
N LEU A 14 0.09 12.99 12.66
CA LEU A 14 0.68 12.38 11.46
C LEU A 14 0.25 13.12 10.20
N THR A 15 -1.04 13.46 10.09
CA THR A 15 -1.58 14.20 8.93
C THR A 15 -0.97 15.59 8.84
N VAL A 16 -0.93 16.33 9.95
CA VAL A 16 -0.38 17.69 9.99
C VAL A 16 1.13 17.68 9.68
N VAL A 17 1.89 16.80 10.32
CA VAL A 17 3.34 16.70 10.14
C VAL A 17 3.69 16.34 8.70
N ASN A 18 2.96 15.42 8.05
CA ASN A 18 3.20 15.08 6.65
C ASN A 18 3.05 16.29 5.72
N ILE A 19 2.00 17.10 5.93
CA ILE A 19 1.77 18.31 5.13
C ILE A 19 2.88 19.34 5.36
N VAL A 20 3.21 19.62 6.62
CA VAL A 20 4.25 20.58 7.00
C VAL A 20 5.62 20.13 6.47
N ASN A 21 5.97 18.85 6.63
CA ASN A 21 7.24 18.30 6.17
C ASN A 21 7.41 18.43 4.65
N ARG A 22 6.35 18.14 3.88
CA ARG A 22 6.37 18.31 2.42
C ARG A 22 6.60 19.76 2.01
N VAL A 23 6.01 20.72 2.74
CA VAL A 23 6.21 22.15 2.51
C VAL A 23 7.65 22.56 2.85
N LEU A 24 8.19 22.12 3.99
CA LEU A 24 9.57 22.37 4.39
C LEU A 24 10.58 21.79 3.37
N TYR A 25 10.33 20.58 2.87
CA TYR A 25 11.17 19.95 1.87
C TYR A 25 11.19 20.75 0.56
N LYS A 26 10.01 21.25 0.10
CA LYS A 26 9.92 22.17 -1.05
C LYS A 26 10.75 23.43 -0.85
N TYR A 27 10.70 24.04 0.33
CA TYR A 27 11.53 25.20 0.66
C TYR A 27 13.02 24.86 0.66
N LYS A 28 13.41 23.70 1.18
CA LYS A 28 14.81 23.24 1.21
C LYS A 28 15.40 23.11 -0.19
N ILE A 29 14.64 22.61 -1.15
CA ILE A 29 15.10 22.42 -2.54
C ILE A 29 14.85 23.63 -3.45
N LYS A 30 14.34 24.76 -2.94
CA LYS A 30 13.93 25.91 -3.76
C LYS A 30 15.06 26.50 -4.62
N HIS A 31 16.30 26.38 -4.15
CA HIS A 31 17.50 26.89 -4.80
C HIS A 31 17.90 26.08 -6.05
N LEU A 32 17.39 24.85 -6.21
CA LEU A 32 17.67 24.01 -7.37
C LEU A 32 16.91 24.46 -8.61
N THR A 33 17.35 24.02 -9.79
CA THR A 33 16.64 24.27 -11.05
C THR A 33 15.27 23.59 -11.06
N LYS A 34 14.36 24.06 -11.94
CA LYS A 34 13.01 23.46 -12.06
C LYS A 34 13.05 21.96 -12.37
N ALA A 35 14.01 21.51 -13.18
CA ALA A 35 14.16 20.10 -13.53
C ALA A 35 14.61 19.26 -12.34
N GLU A 36 15.65 19.69 -11.63
CA GLU A 36 16.16 19.00 -10.43
C GLU A 36 15.13 18.96 -9.30
N ARG A 37 14.38 20.05 -9.09
CA ARG A 37 13.29 20.07 -8.10
C ARG A 37 12.22 19.03 -8.42
N ARG A 38 11.81 18.91 -9.70
CA ARG A 38 10.84 17.89 -10.10
C ARG A 38 11.34 16.48 -9.78
N LYS A 39 12.59 16.17 -10.14
CA LYS A 39 13.22 14.87 -9.84
C LYS A 39 13.29 14.61 -8.32
N LYS A 40 13.74 15.59 -7.53
CA LYS A 40 13.84 15.48 -6.07
C LYS A 40 12.47 15.33 -5.38
N MET A 41 11.43 15.96 -5.92
CA MET A 41 10.06 15.80 -5.41
C MET A 41 9.48 14.43 -5.78
N GLN A 42 9.73 13.94 -7.00
CA GLN A 42 9.29 12.59 -7.40
C GLN A 42 9.92 11.52 -6.51
N GLU A 43 11.22 11.64 -6.23
CA GLU A 43 11.92 10.72 -5.33
C GLU A 43 11.35 10.78 -3.90
N TYR A 44 11.16 11.99 -3.36
CA TYR A 44 10.54 12.17 -2.04
C TYR A 44 9.14 11.56 -1.98
N ASP A 45 8.27 11.89 -2.94
CA ASP A 45 6.89 11.40 -2.96
C ASP A 45 6.85 9.87 -3.11
N ARG A 46 7.78 9.29 -3.86
CA ARG A 46 7.93 7.83 -3.99
C ARG A 46 8.34 7.18 -2.66
N GLN A 47 9.34 7.72 -1.97
CA GLN A 47 9.79 7.19 -0.67
C GLN A 47 8.68 7.24 0.38
N GLU A 48 7.96 8.36 0.46
CA GLU A 48 6.81 8.52 1.36
C GLU A 48 5.68 7.54 1.02
N ALA A 49 5.36 7.36 -0.27
CA ALA A 49 4.36 6.40 -0.71
C ALA A 49 4.73 4.97 -0.32
N MET A 50 5.98 4.55 -0.57
CA MET A 50 6.47 3.22 -0.19
C MET A 50 6.42 2.99 1.33
N ALA A 51 6.81 3.99 2.13
CA ALA A 51 6.79 3.90 3.58
C ALA A 51 5.36 3.78 4.13
N LEU A 52 4.43 4.60 3.60
CA LEU A 52 3.03 4.56 4.01
C LEU A 52 2.36 3.25 3.58
N ASP A 53 2.64 2.76 2.37
CA ASP A 53 2.11 1.50 1.85
C ASP A 53 2.55 0.31 2.71
N GLY A 54 3.85 0.20 2.99
CA GLY A 54 4.38 -0.85 3.89
C GLY A 54 3.82 -0.76 5.32
N PHE A 55 3.75 0.46 5.87
CA PHE A 55 3.12 0.69 7.18
C PHE A 55 1.65 0.22 7.17
N ALA A 56 0.90 0.60 6.15
CA ALA A 56 -0.52 0.28 6.02
C ALA A 56 -0.75 -1.22 5.83
N ASN A 57 0.08 -1.90 5.02
CA ASN A 57 0.06 -3.36 4.88
C ASN A 57 0.17 -4.03 6.25
N ARG A 58 1.17 -3.64 7.05
CA ARG A 58 1.40 -4.21 8.38
C ARG A 58 0.29 -3.89 9.38
N ASN A 59 -0.02 -2.61 9.56
CA ASN A 59 -0.84 -2.14 10.68
C ASN A 59 -2.34 -2.38 10.45
N TYR A 60 -2.77 -2.41 9.20
CA TYR A 60 -4.17 -2.68 8.84
C TYR A 60 -4.38 -4.08 8.25
N ARG A 61 -3.43 -5.00 8.48
CA ARG A 61 -3.50 -6.40 8.01
C ARG A 61 -4.83 -7.09 8.30
N THR A 62 -5.42 -6.85 9.47
CA THR A 62 -6.73 -7.43 9.82
C THR A 62 -7.81 -6.98 8.85
N PHE A 63 -7.80 -5.70 8.46
CA PHE A 63 -8.73 -5.16 7.48
C PHE A 63 -8.45 -5.76 6.09
N TRP A 64 -7.22 -5.69 5.61
CA TRP A 64 -6.86 -6.22 4.27
C TRP A 64 -7.15 -7.72 4.14
N ASN A 65 -6.73 -8.53 5.12
CA ASN A 65 -6.98 -9.98 5.14
C ASN A 65 -8.47 -10.34 5.19
N SER A 66 -9.32 -9.47 5.75
CA SER A 66 -10.76 -9.71 5.84
C SER A 66 -11.51 -9.37 4.56
N TYR A 67 -11.07 -8.32 3.85
CA TYR A 67 -11.81 -7.74 2.74
C TYR A 67 -11.24 -8.07 1.37
N LEU A 68 -9.92 -8.23 1.24
CA LEU A 68 -9.25 -8.27 -0.06
C LEU A 68 -8.90 -9.69 -0.53
N ILE A 69 -8.90 -10.69 0.35
CA ILE A 69 -8.47 -12.06 0.03
C ILE A 69 -9.43 -13.11 0.58
N LYS A 70 -9.36 -14.30 0.00
CA LYS A 70 -9.97 -15.53 0.52
C LYS A 70 -9.20 -15.99 1.78
N GLU A 71 -9.83 -16.81 2.60
CA GLU A 71 -9.21 -17.31 3.85
C GLU A 71 -7.95 -18.14 3.58
N THR A 72 -7.84 -18.78 2.43
CA THR A 72 -6.67 -19.55 1.97
C THR A 72 -5.59 -18.70 1.29
N GLY A 73 -5.82 -17.39 1.10
CA GLY A 73 -4.88 -16.50 0.42
C GLY A 73 -3.66 -16.11 1.25
N TYR A 74 -2.60 -15.68 0.55
CA TYR A 74 -1.40 -15.11 1.13
C TYR A 74 -1.75 -13.89 1.99
N LYS A 75 -1.23 -13.85 3.23
CA LYS A 75 -1.65 -12.84 4.22
C LYS A 75 -0.91 -11.53 4.07
N PHE A 76 -1.66 -10.44 4.11
CA PHE A 76 -1.14 -9.10 4.41
C PHE A 76 -0.54 -9.08 5.82
N GLY A 77 0.45 -8.22 6.02
CA GLY A 77 1.03 -7.98 7.33
C GLY A 77 2.52 -8.22 7.48
N VAL A 78 3.21 -8.69 6.43
CA VAL A 78 4.67 -8.90 6.44
C VAL A 78 5.39 -7.57 6.54
N GLU A 79 6.40 -7.52 7.40
CA GLU A 79 7.14 -6.28 7.64
C GLU A 79 7.92 -5.82 6.40
N GLY A 80 7.72 -4.54 6.05
CA GLY A 80 8.36 -3.92 4.90
C GLY A 80 7.86 -4.42 3.55
N GLU A 81 6.79 -5.22 3.50
CA GLU A 81 6.10 -5.58 2.26
C GLU A 81 5.01 -4.54 1.94
N MET A 82 4.85 -4.17 0.67
CA MET A 82 3.79 -3.28 0.19
C MET A 82 2.46 -4.01 -0.04
N ILE A 83 1.34 -3.28 0.00
CA ILE A 83 0.01 -3.84 -0.27
C ILE A 83 -0.05 -4.41 -1.69
N SER A 84 0.54 -3.74 -2.68
CA SER A 84 0.56 -4.19 -4.08
C SER A 84 1.31 -5.52 -4.26
N SER A 85 2.43 -5.75 -3.55
CA SER A 85 3.13 -7.06 -3.54
C SER A 85 2.22 -8.18 -3.04
N ALA A 86 1.58 -7.97 -1.88
CA ALA A 86 0.67 -8.97 -1.32
C ALA A 86 -0.55 -9.22 -2.21
N LEU A 87 -1.10 -8.18 -2.85
CA LEU A 87 -2.16 -8.32 -3.85
C LEU A 87 -1.69 -9.13 -5.07
N GLY A 88 -0.51 -8.84 -5.62
CA GLY A 88 0.05 -9.56 -6.77
C GLY A 88 0.23 -11.05 -6.50
N LYS A 89 0.76 -11.40 -5.33
CA LYS A 89 0.87 -12.81 -4.89
C LYS A 89 -0.49 -13.52 -4.87
N ASN A 90 -1.51 -12.84 -4.36
CA ASN A 90 -2.88 -13.36 -4.34
C ASN A 90 -3.57 -13.34 -5.71
N GLU A 91 -3.17 -12.46 -6.61
CA GLU A 91 -3.63 -12.41 -8.00
C GLU A 91 -3.14 -13.65 -8.75
N VAL A 92 -1.84 -13.95 -8.65
CA VAL A 92 -1.23 -15.18 -9.19
C VAL A 92 -1.92 -16.41 -8.62
N ASP A 93 -2.07 -16.50 -7.30
CA ASP A 93 -2.72 -17.64 -6.65
C ASP A 93 -4.26 -17.70 -6.83
N LYS A 94 -4.88 -16.70 -7.48
CA LYS A 94 -6.35 -16.58 -7.67
C LYS A 94 -7.12 -16.59 -6.33
N THR A 95 -6.48 -16.06 -5.29
CA THR A 95 -7.01 -15.97 -3.92
C THR A 95 -7.49 -14.59 -3.53
N LEU A 96 -7.54 -13.63 -4.46
CA LEU A 96 -8.25 -12.36 -4.25
C LEU A 96 -9.74 -12.59 -3.98
N SER A 97 -10.34 -11.73 -3.15
CA SER A 97 -11.79 -11.73 -2.98
C SER A 97 -12.47 -11.15 -4.23
N GLU A 98 -13.50 -11.85 -4.72
CA GLU A 98 -14.29 -11.45 -5.90
C GLU A 98 -15.58 -10.72 -5.54
N LYS A 99 -16.03 -10.91 -4.29
CA LYS A 99 -17.15 -10.21 -3.65
C LYS A 99 -16.69 -9.94 -2.22
N GLY A 100 -16.84 -8.71 -1.74
CA GLY A 100 -16.34 -8.40 -0.39
C GLY A 100 -17.18 -9.11 0.69
N LYS A 101 -16.73 -9.01 1.95
CA LYS A 101 -17.52 -9.40 3.13
C LYS A 101 -18.08 -8.13 3.81
N GLY A 102 -19.30 -8.18 4.34
CA GLY A 102 -19.90 -7.06 5.10
C GLY A 102 -20.30 -5.82 4.28
N LYS A 103 -20.55 -4.67 4.93
CA LYS A 103 -21.20 -3.49 4.31
C LYS A 103 -20.40 -2.80 3.19
N LEU A 104 -19.07 -2.93 3.19
CA LEU A 104 -18.21 -2.34 2.14
C LEU A 104 -18.12 -3.22 0.88
N SER A 105 -18.66 -4.43 0.93
CA SER A 105 -18.45 -5.49 -0.08
C SER A 105 -18.92 -5.18 -1.49
N SER A 106 -19.91 -4.31 -1.65
CA SER A 106 -20.47 -4.02 -2.97
C SER A 106 -19.49 -3.28 -3.88
N TRP A 107 -18.59 -2.48 -3.29
CA TRP A 107 -17.65 -1.66 -4.05
C TRP A 107 -16.18 -1.84 -3.65
N PHE A 108 -15.90 -2.56 -2.56
CA PHE A 108 -14.54 -2.77 -2.07
C PHE A 108 -14.24 -4.27 -1.85
N TYR A 109 -13.39 -4.83 -2.73
CA TYR A 109 -12.90 -6.22 -2.70
C TYR A 109 -11.60 -6.34 -3.52
N GLY A 110 -10.88 -7.46 -3.36
CA GLY A 110 -9.52 -7.67 -3.90
C GLY A 110 -9.41 -7.45 -5.40
N VAL A 111 -10.20 -8.18 -6.18
CA VAL A 111 -10.18 -8.08 -7.65
C VAL A 111 -10.47 -6.65 -8.14
N ARG A 112 -11.35 -5.91 -7.46
CA ARG A 112 -11.65 -4.52 -7.83
C ARG A 112 -10.52 -3.57 -7.49
N LEU A 113 -9.85 -3.76 -6.36
CA LEU A 113 -8.71 -2.94 -5.99
C LEU A 113 -7.55 -3.16 -6.97
N VAL A 114 -7.23 -4.41 -7.32
CA VAL A 114 -6.22 -4.75 -8.35
C VAL A 114 -6.53 -4.06 -9.68
N LYS A 115 -7.76 -4.16 -10.19
CA LYS A 115 -8.18 -3.47 -11.43
C LYS A 115 -8.02 -1.95 -11.38
N ILE A 116 -8.23 -1.32 -10.22
CA ILE A 116 -8.03 0.12 -10.05
C ILE A 116 -6.54 0.45 -10.16
N LEU A 117 -5.68 -0.35 -9.51
CA LEU A 117 -4.24 -0.19 -9.56
C LEU A 117 -3.70 -0.41 -10.98
N ASP A 118 -4.16 -1.46 -11.67
CA ASP A 118 -3.74 -1.77 -13.05
C ASP A 118 -4.15 -0.70 -14.07
N ARG A 119 -5.20 0.06 -13.77
CA ARG A 119 -5.62 1.21 -14.57
C ARG A 119 -4.70 2.41 -14.38
N LEU A 120 -4.08 2.55 -13.21
CA LEU A 120 -3.13 3.62 -12.91
C LEU A 120 -1.73 3.29 -13.45
N ASP A 121 -1.34 2.02 -13.36
CA ASP A 121 -0.06 1.50 -13.81
C ASP A 121 -0.26 0.05 -14.28
N LYS A 122 0.11 -0.29 -15.51
CA LYS A 122 -0.27 -1.58 -16.10
C LYS A 122 0.38 -2.75 -15.34
N ASP A 123 -0.41 -3.77 -15.01
CA ASP A 123 0.03 -4.97 -14.28
C ASP A 123 0.72 -4.61 -12.95
N HIS A 124 0.25 -3.55 -12.29
CA HIS A 124 0.92 -2.91 -11.15
C HIS A 124 1.20 -3.91 -10.02
N CYS A 125 0.21 -4.74 -9.68
CA CYS A 125 0.32 -5.67 -8.55
C CYS A 125 1.32 -6.79 -8.84
N ILE A 126 1.24 -7.39 -10.04
CA ILE A 126 2.19 -8.42 -10.49
C ILE A 126 3.62 -7.87 -10.53
N ASN A 127 3.82 -6.68 -11.10
CA ASN A 127 5.12 -6.02 -11.17
C ASN A 127 5.67 -5.59 -9.80
N SER A 128 4.81 -5.52 -8.78
CA SER A 128 5.19 -5.14 -7.41
C SER A 128 5.51 -6.33 -6.51
N ILE A 129 5.45 -7.57 -7.00
CA ILE A 129 5.74 -8.76 -6.19
C ILE A 129 7.18 -8.70 -5.69
N ASP A 130 7.34 -8.65 -4.36
CA ASP A 130 8.64 -8.75 -3.70
C ASP A 130 8.87 -10.17 -3.17
N LEU A 131 9.76 -10.90 -3.84
CA LEU A 131 10.16 -12.27 -3.49
C LEU A 131 11.06 -12.34 -2.26
N THR A 132 11.61 -11.21 -1.79
CA THR A 132 12.41 -11.15 -0.57
C THR A 132 11.56 -11.03 0.69
N LYS A 133 10.23 -10.90 0.53
CA LYS A 133 9.27 -10.68 1.61
C LYS A 133 8.29 -11.84 1.76
N GLY A 134 8.16 -12.31 3.00
CA GLY A 134 7.26 -13.41 3.34
C GLY A 134 7.76 -14.75 2.81
N GLU A 135 6.97 -15.80 3.02
CA GLU A 135 7.31 -17.19 2.63
C GLU A 135 6.65 -17.59 1.30
N TRP A 136 6.14 -16.62 0.53
CA TRP A 136 5.45 -16.92 -0.71
C TRP A 136 6.42 -17.39 -1.79
N VAL A 137 6.08 -18.50 -2.44
CA VAL A 137 6.84 -19.07 -3.55
C VAL A 137 5.87 -19.25 -4.73
N PRO A 138 6.20 -18.76 -5.93
CA PRO A 138 5.38 -18.96 -7.10
C PRO A 138 5.29 -20.45 -7.42
N LYS A 139 4.08 -20.95 -7.66
CA LYS A 139 3.91 -22.30 -8.22
C LYS A 139 4.53 -22.27 -9.63
N LYS A 140 5.36 -23.27 -9.94
CA LYS A 140 6.33 -23.38 -11.06
C LYS A 140 5.82 -23.10 -12.50
N THR A 141 4.61 -22.58 -12.70
CA THR A 141 3.95 -22.45 -14.01
C THR A 141 3.25 -21.11 -14.27
N GLU A 142 3.32 -20.10 -13.38
CA GLU A 142 2.50 -18.87 -13.54
C GLU A 142 3.26 -17.54 -13.31
N LEU A 143 4.54 -17.44 -13.68
CA LEU A 143 5.25 -16.15 -13.84
C LEU A 143 5.62 -15.91 -15.30
#